data_AF-A0A060CQG2-F1
#
_entry.id   AF-A0A060CQG2-F1
#
_cell.length_a   1.000
_cell.length_b   1.000
_cell.length_c   1.000
_cell.angle_alpha   90.00
_cell.angle_beta   90.00
_cell.angle_gamma   90.00
#
_symmetry.space_group_name_H-M   'P 1'
#
loop_
_entity.id
_entity.type
_entity.pdbx_description
1 polymer ?
#
loop_
_entity_poly.entity_id
_entity_poly.type
_entity_poly.pdbx_seq_one_letter_code
_entity_poly.pdbx_strand_id
1 'polypeptide(L)'
;GMYVLDEFCDGWYTPKNRYDYSNYIRADFKRDLTWMIQRDKEHPSVIMYSIGNEVTESASQPGVEFAQKLIKTIKQIDRQRPVTCGVNPMLNVLAVKGIGLYQADKVDKQPVQNKKKSSKKTGSAFFKCPDGKGKLVHRQS
;
A
#
# COMPACT_ATOMS: atom_id res chain seq x y z
N GLY A 1 -28.36 -19.89 0.82
CA GLY A 1 -26.90 -19.99 1.06
C GLY A 1 -26.18 -19.13 0.04
N MET A 2 -25.08 -18.49 0.44
CA MET A 2 -24.24 -17.68 -0.44
C MET A 2 -22.87 -18.35 -0.57
N TYR A 3 -22.34 -18.40 -1.78
CA TYR A 3 -20.96 -18.83 -2.02
C TYR A 3 -20.00 -17.68 -1.73
N VAL A 4 -18.91 -18.01 -1.05
CA VAL A 4 -17.89 -17.06 -0.62
C VAL A 4 -16.54 -17.46 -1.21
N LEU A 5 -15.89 -16.48 -1.82
CA LEU A 5 -14.46 -16.50 -2.12
C LEU A 5 -13.79 -15.69 -1.01
N ASP A 6 -12.90 -16.35 -0.28
CA ASP A 6 -12.25 -15.75 0.88
C ASP A 6 -10.87 -15.22 0.46
N GLU A 7 -10.64 -13.93 0.69
CA GLU A 7 -9.49 -13.20 0.16
C GLU A 7 -8.48 -12.87 1.27
N PHE A 8 -7.21 -13.18 1.01
CA PHE A 8 -6.14 -12.97 1.97
C PHE A 8 -5.62 -11.52 2.04
N CYS A 9 -5.33 -10.89 0.90
CA CYS A 9 -4.75 -9.55 0.89
C CYS A 9 -5.02 -8.78 -0.41
N ASP A 10 -5.12 -7.45 -0.30
CA ASP A 10 -5.36 -6.54 -1.45
C ASP A 10 -4.07 -6.21 -2.25
N GLY A 11 -2.91 -6.68 -1.81
CA GLY A 11 -1.63 -6.42 -2.45
C GLY A 11 -0.47 -7.13 -1.75
N TRP A 12 0.67 -7.26 -2.45
CA TRP A 12 1.85 -7.93 -1.90
C TRP A 12 2.92 -6.95 -1.43
N TYR A 13 3.91 -6.64 -2.27
CA TYR A 13 5.08 -5.88 -1.85
C TYR A 13 4.91 -4.38 -2.08
N THR A 14 4.07 -4.00 -3.03
CA THR A 14 3.87 -2.62 -3.41
C THR A 14 2.80 -2.00 -2.52
N PRO A 15 3.15 -1.07 -1.62
CA PRO A 15 2.15 -0.41 -0.79
C PRO A 15 1.21 0.43 -1.65
N LYS A 16 -0.10 0.24 -1.47
CA LYS A 16 -1.10 1.19 -2.00
C LYS A 16 -1.21 2.41 -1.10
N ASN A 17 -1.04 2.22 0.21
CA ASN A 17 -1.13 3.24 1.26
C ASN A 17 0.05 3.17 2.24
N ARG A 18 0.21 4.19 3.07
CA ARG A 18 1.31 4.28 4.06
C ARG A 18 1.32 3.13 5.06
N TYR A 19 0.14 2.78 5.56
CA TYR A 19 -0.05 1.77 6.58
C TYR A 19 -0.61 0.48 5.98
N ASP A 20 -0.13 0.12 4.79
CA ASP A 20 -0.54 -1.08 4.09
C ASP A 20 0.11 -2.33 4.68
N TYR A 21 -0.54 -3.48 4.49
CA TYR A 21 -0.07 -4.79 4.94
C TYR A 21 1.22 -5.22 4.23
N SER A 22 1.56 -4.60 3.09
CA SER A 22 2.81 -4.82 2.36
C SER A 22 4.07 -4.65 3.23
N ASN A 23 3.98 -3.82 4.28
CA ASN A 23 5.06 -3.61 5.25
C ASN A 23 5.34 -4.85 6.12
N TYR A 24 4.31 -5.67 6.38
CA TYR A 24 4.36 -6.82 7.29
C TYR A 24 4.36 -8.17 6.56
N ILE A 25 3.93 -8.18 5.29
CA ILE A 25 3.68 -9.40 4.52
C ILE A 25 4.87 -10.37 4.51
N ARG A 26 6.11 -9.87 4.45
CA ARG A 26 7.31 -10.74 4.42
C ARG A 26 7.50 -11.56 5.69
N ALA A 27 7.15 -10.98 6.84
CA ALA A 27 7.32 -11.61 8.14
C ALA A 27 6.10 -12.43 8.53
N ASP A 28 4.90 -11.87 8.31
CA ASP A 28 3.69 -12.36 8.95
C ASP A 28 2.79 -13.22 8.05
N PHE A 29 3.00 -13.23 6.72
CA PHE A 29 2.04 -13.87 5.80
C PHE A 29 1.72 -15.31 6.15
N LYS A 30 2.72 -16.10 6.57
CA LYS A 30 2.52 -17.52 6.88
C LYS A 30 1.58 -17.72 8.06
N ARG A 31 1.75 -16.91 9.11
CA ARG A 31 0.93 -16.99 10.31
C ARG A 31 -0.50 -16.60 9.96
N ASP A 32 -0.66 -15.43 9.35
CA ASP A 32 -1.97 -14.84 9.12
C ASP A 32 -2.77 -15.67 8.09
N LEU A 33 -2.12 -16.16 7.04
CA LEU A 33 -2.73 -17.05 6.04
C LEU A 33 -3.14 -18.39 6.66
N THR A 34 -2.29 -18.96 7.52
CA THR A 34 -2.61 -20.21 8.21
C THR A 34 -3.83 -20.04 9.11
N TRP A 35 -3.90 -18.92 9.84
CA TRP A 35 -5.01 -18.62 10.73
C TRP A 35 -6.33 -18.44 9.97
N MET A 36 -6.31 -17.70 8.86
CA MET A 36 -7.48 -17.52 7.98
C MET A 36 -8.03 -18.88 7.53
N ILE A 37 -7.19 -19.73 6.94
CA ILE A 37 -7.64 -21.02 6.41
C ILE A 37 -8.11 -21.96 7.51
N GLN A 38 -7.43 -21.99 8.66
CA GLN A 38 -7.84 -22.85 9.77
C GLN A 38 -9.22 -22.46 10.31
N ARG A 39 -9.52 -21.16 10.36
CA ARG A 39 -10.84 -20.63 10.71
C ARG A 39 -11.89 -21.00 9.65
N ASP A 40 -11.55 -20.86 8.38
CA ASP A 40 -12.53 -20.83 7.30
C ASP A 40 -12.75 -22.19 6.62
N LYS A 41 -11.85 -23.16 6.77
CA LYS A 41 -11.95 -24.50 6.17
C LYS A 41 -13.21 -25.28 6.57
N GLU A 42 -13.80 -25.00 7.73
CA GLU A 42 -15.00 -25.66 8.24
C GLU A 42 -16.30 -25.03 7.69
N HIS A 43 -16.20 -23.85 7.06
CA HIS A 43 -17.35 -23.14 6.52
C HIS A 43 -17.68 -23.66 5.10
N PRO A 44 -18.86 -24.28 4.88
CA PRO A 44 -19.23 -24.81 3.57
C PRO A 44 -19.54 -23.73 2.54
N SER A 45 -19.80 -22.49 2.98
CA SER A 45 -19.96 -21.34 2.10
C SER A 45 -18.66 -20.95 1.40
N VAL A 46 -17.50 -21.22 2.01
CA VAL A 46 -16.20 -20.90 1.43
C VAL A 46 -15.84 -21.97 0.41
N ILE A 47 -15.77 -21.58 -0.86
CA ILE A 47 -15.51 -22.50 -1.97
C ILE A 47 -14.13 -22.33 -2.60
N MET A 48 -13.50 -21.17 -2.44
CA MET A 48 -12.21 -20.81 -3.02
C MET A 48 -11.46 -19.82 -2.13
N TYR A 49 -10.12 -19.83 -2.20
CA TYR A 49 -9.28 -18.83 -1.56
C TYR A 49 -8.60 -17.93 -2.60
N SER A 50 -8.66 -16.62 -2.41
CA SER A 50 -7.91 -15.66 -3.22
C SER A 50 -6.66 -15.19 -2.48
N ILE A 51 -5.50 -15.28 -3.14
CA ILE A 51 -4.19 -14.89 -2.55
C ILE A 51 -3.84 -13.41 -2.76
N GLY A 52 -4.64 -12.68 -3.52
CA GLY A 52 -4.31 -11.32 -3.94
C GLY A 52 -5.40 -10.69 -4.80
N ASN A 53 -5.63 -9.39 -4.65
CA ASN A 53 -6.40 -8.56 -5.57
C ASN A 53 -5.49 -7.55 -6.29
N GLU A 54 -5.70 -7.37 -7.60
CA GLU A 54 -4.98 -6.44 -8.49
C GLU A 54 -3.45 -6.41 -8.35
N VAL A 55 -2.84 -7.59 -8.16
CA VAL A 55 -1.39 -7.67 -7.89
C VAL A 55 -0.58 -7.43 -9.16
N THR A 56 0.08 -6.27 -9.23
CA THR A 56 0.96 -5.85 -10.34
C THR A 56 2.27 -6.64 -10.41
N GLU A 57 2.67 -7.21 -9.28
CA GLU A 57 3.89 -7.99 -9.10
C GLU A 57 3.79 -9.39 -9.71
N SER A 58 2.61 -9.80 -10.17
CA SER A 58 2.39 -11.05 -10.91
C SER A 58 3.23 -11.13 -12.18
N ALA A 59 3.62 -9.98 -12.74
CA ALA A 59 4.52 -9.88 -13.89
C ALA A 59 6.02 -9.95 -13.52
N SER A 60 6.36 -10.00 -12.23
CA SER A 60 7.73 -10.01 -11.73
C SER A 60 8.11 -11.38 -11.17
N GLN A 61 9.36 -11.80 -11.39
CA GLN A 61 9.92 -13.02 -10.80
C GLN A 61 9.70 -13.14 -9.27
N PRO A 62 9.99 -12.11 -8.43
CA PRO A 62 9.75 -12.21 -6.99
C PRO A 62 8.27 -12.33 -6.61
N GLY A 63 7.35 -11.77 -7.41
CA GLY A 63 5.91 -11.95 -7.21
C GLY A 63 5.45 -13.37 -7.51
N VAL A 64 5.93 -13.97 -8.61
CA VAL A 64 5.63 -15.37 -8.96
C VAL A 64 6.11 -16.33 -7.86
N GLU A 65 7.33 -16.14 -7.36
CA GLU A 65 7.87 -16.94 -6.26
C GLU A 65 7.05 -16.79 -4.98
N PHE A 66 6.56 -15.58 -4.71
CA PHE A 66 5.72 -15.32 -3.55
C PHE A 66 4.33 -15.98 -3.69
N ALA A 67 3.70 -15.87 -4.87
CA ALA A 67 2.45 -16.57 -5.18
C ALA A 67 2.59 -18.08 -4.98
N GLN A 68 3.68 -18.67 -5.45
CA GLN A 68 3.97 -20.10 -5.24
C GLN A 68 4.10 -20.45 -3.76
N LYS A 69 4.73 -19.59 -2.95
CA LYS A 69 4.81 -19.77 -1.48
C LYS A 69 3.40 -19.75 -0.85
N LEU A 70 2.55 -18.80 -1.22
CA LEU A 70 1.17 -18.71 -0.73
C LEU A 70 0.35 -19.96 -1.09
N ILE A 71 0.38 -20.36 -2.37
CA ILE A 71 -0.30 -21.56 -2.86
C ILE A 71 0.17 -22.81 -2.12
N LYS A 72 1.49 -22.94 -1.90
CA LYS A 72 2.05 -24.07 -1.16
C LYS A 72 1.55 -24.11 0.28
N THR A 73 1.52 -22.96 0.96
CA THR A 73 1.00 -22.87 2.33
C THR A 73 -0.48 -23.23 2.39
N ILE A 74 -1.31 -22.72 1.47
CA ILE A 74 -2.74 -23.08 1.44
C ILE A 74 -2.92 -24.58 1.24
N LYS A 75 -2.27 -25.15 0.22
CA LYS A 75 -2.37 -26.58 -0.12
C LYS A 75 -1.78 -27.50 0.95
N GLN A 76 -0.99 -26.99 1.90
CA GLN A 76 -0.55 -27.78 3.06
C GLN A 76 -1.67 -27.97 4.09
N ILE A 77 -2.60 -27.01 4.17
CA ILE A 77 -3.68 -26.99 5.17
C ILE A 77 -4.99 -27.49 4.56
N ASP A 78 -5.34 -26.99 3.37
CA ASP A 78 -6.55 -27.35 2.63
C ASP A 78 -6.21 -27.64 1.16
N ARG A 79 -6.39 -28.90 0.75
CA ARG A 79 -6.11 -29.38 -0.61
C ARG A 79 -7.35 -29.44 -1.50
N GLN A 80 -8.53 -29.29 -0.92
CA GLN A 80 -9.79 -29.54 -1.62
C GLN A 80 -10.26 -28.29 -2.37
N ARG A 81 -10.03 -27.11 -1.79
CA ARG A 81 -10.48 -25.84 -2.37
C ARG A 81 -9.48 -25.27 -3.38
N PRO A 82 -9.93 -24.70 -4.51
CA PRO A 82 -9.07 -24.01 -5.45
C PRO A 82 -8.47 -22.74 -4.86
N VAL A 83 -7.30 -22.38 -5.37
CA VAL A 83 -6.63 -21.09 -5.08
C VAL A 83 -6.67 -20.22 -6.32
N THR A 84 -7.10 -18.97 -6.16
CA THR A 84 -7.22 -17.97 -7.22
C THR A 84 -6.47 -16.68 -6.87
N CYS A 85 -6.32 -15.78 -7.84
CA CYS A 85 -5.74 -14.46 -7.65
C CYS A 85 -6.44 -13.49 -8.62
N GLY A 86 -6.87 -12.34 -8.12
CA GLY A 86 -7.36 -11.24 -8.94
C GLY A 86 -6.18 -10.59 -9.66
N VAL A 87 -6.02 -10.89 -10.95
CA VAL A 87 -4.98 -10.30 -11.80
C VAL A 87 -5.61 -9.31 -12.75
N ASN A 88 -5.06 -8.09 -12.82
CA ASN A 88 -5.48 -7.10 -13.80
C ASN A 88 -4.54 -7.14 -15.01
N PRO A 89 -5.01 -7.60 -16.19
CA PRO A 89 -4.17 -7.77 -17.38
C PRO A 89 -3.57 -6.45 -17.87
N MET A 90 -4.31 -5.34 -17.75
CA MET A 90 -3.84 -4.02 -18.17
C MET A 90 -2.67 -3.56 -17.29
N LEU A 91 -2.78 -3.74 -15.98
CA LEU A 91 -1.69 -3.43 -15.05
C LEU A 91 -0.46 -4.30 -15.32
N ASN A 92 -0.65 -5.59 -15.60
CA ASN A 92 0.47 -6.48 -15.96
C ASN A 92 1.16 -6.05 -17.26
N VAL A 93 0.41 -5.69 -18.29
CA VAL A 93 1.00 -5.22 -19.57
C VAL A 93 1.76 -3.91 -19.36
N LEU A 94 1.25 -2.99 -18.54
CA LEU A 94 1.91 -1.72 -18.23
C LEU A 94 3.16 -1.91 -17.37
N ALA A 95 3.11 -2.83 -16.40
CA ALA A 95 4.27 -3.24 -15.60
C ALA A 95 5.37 -3.85 -16.49
N VAL A 96 5.01 -4.74 -17.42
CA VAL A 96 5.95 -5.30 -18.41
C VAL A 96 6.54 -4.22 -19.32
N LYS A 97 5.75 -3.20 -19.68
CA LYS A 97 6.20 -2.03 -20.45
C LYS A 97 7.00 -1.00 -19.63
N GLY A 98 7.28 -1.27 -18.35
CA GLY A 98 8.06 -0.39 -17.47
C GLY A 98 7.32 0.85 -16.98
N ILE A 99 6.01 0.96 -17.23
CA ILE A 99 5.17 2.04 -16.73
C ILE A 99 4.53 1.56 -15.42
N GLY A 100 5.32 1.59 -14.34
CA GLY A 100 4.86 1.23 -13.01
C GLY A 100 3.80 2.24 -12.51
N LEU A 101 2.53 1.82 -12.50
CA LEU A 101 1.42 2.63 -11.97
C LEU A 101 1.53 2.86 -10.47
N TYR A 102 2.17 1.93 -9.75
CA TYR A 102 2.51 2.07 -8.34
C TYR A 102 4.02 2.24 -8.20
N GLN A 103 4.43 3.48 -7.94
CA GLN A 103 5.80 3.80 -7.53
C GLN A 103 5.81 3.87 -6.00
N ALA A 104 6.62 3.03 -5.35
CA ALA A 104 6.83 3.06 -3.90
C ALA A 104 7.23 4.46 -3.39
N ASP A 105 7.79 5.30 -4.27
CA ASP A 105 8.24 6.66 -4.00
C ASP A 105 7.13 7.71 -3.77
N LYS A 106 5.84 7.33 -3.88
CA LYS A 106 4.70 8.25 -3.69
C LYS A 106 3.93 8.05 -2.39
N VAL A 107 4.26 7.01 -1.63
CA VAL A 107 3.66 6.78 -0.32
C VAL A 107 4.49 7.58 0.70
N ASP A 108 4.01 8.80 0.98
CA ASP A 108 4.64 9.90 1.73
C ASP A 108 5.58 10.85 0.96
N LYS A 109 4.99 11.86 0.32
CA LYS A 109 5.53 13.23 0.43
C LYS A 109 4.60 14.06 1.30
N GLN A 110 4.88 14.12 2.60
CA GLN A 110 4.59 15.33 3.38
C GLN A 110 5.27 16.52 2.67
N PRO A 111 4.68 17.72 2.61
CA PRO A 111 5.30 18.86 1.95
C PRO A 111 6.50 19.31 2.78
N VAL A 112 7.70 18.83 2.45
CA VAL A 112 8.92 19.43 2.96
C VAL A 112 9.02 20.82 2.34
N GLN A 113 8.69 21.85 3.13
CA GLN A 113 9.06 23.23 2.83
C GLN A 113 10.59 23.29 2.74
N ASN A 114 11.13 23.16 1.54
CA ASN A 114 12.47 23.65 1.24
C ASN A 114 12.60 23.91 -0.26
N LYS A 115 12.11 25.07 -0.68
CA LYS A 115 12.67 25.77 -1.84
C LYS A 115 13.34 27.05 -1.34
N LYS A 116 14.66 27.00 -1.15
CA LYS A 116 15.50 28.19 -1.37
C LYS A 116 15.40 28.52 -2.86
N LYS A 117 14.39 29.29 -3.25
CA LYS A 117 14.37 30.01 -4.53
C LYS A 117 15.20 31.28 -4.34
N SER A 118 16.18 31.46 -5.22
CA SER A 118 16.95 32.70 -5.32
C SER A 118 16.00 33.88 -5.55
N SER A 119 16.22 34.96 -4.79
CA SER A 119 15.44 36.18 -4.90
C SER A 119 15.73 36.88 -6.23
N LYS A 120 14.73 36.99 -7.10
CA LYS A 120 14.61 38.12 -8.02
C LYS A 120 13.66 39.14 -7.38
N LYS A 121 14.18 40.33 -7.08
CA LYS A 121 13.44 41.47 -6.53
C LYS A 121 12.69 42.19 -7.66
N THR A 122 11.37 42.23 -7.60
CA THR A 122 10.46 43.29 -8.12
C THR A 122 9.04 42.82 -7.81
N GLY A 123 8.08 43.54 -7.24
CA GLY A 123 7.93 44.90 -6.77
C GLY A 123 6.46 45.03 -6.32
N SER A 124 6.15 46.11 -5.60
CA SER A 124 4.83 46.49 -5.06
C SER A 124 4.35 45.80 -3.78
N ALA A 125 4.49 46.56 -2.70
CA ALA A 125 3.86 46.36 -1.41
C ALA A 125 2.38 46.76 -1.50
N PHE A 126 1.45 45.86 -1.15
CA PHE A 126 0.03 46.20 -1.06
C PHE A 126 -0.74 45.27 -0.10
N PHE A 127 -0.29 45.15 1.15
CA PHE A 127 -1.22 45.02 2.29
C PHE A 127 -0.49 45.27 3.60
N LYS A 128 -0.94 46.29 4.33
CA LYS A 128 -0.41 46.76 5.62
C LYS A 128 -1.50 46.47 6.65
N CYS A 129 -1.26 45.53 7.56
CA CYS A 129 -2.14 45.26 8.72
C CYS A 129 -1.69 46.16 9.89
N PRO A 130 -2.57 47.00 10.48
CA PRO A 130 -2.21 47.87 11.58
C PRO A 130 -2.49 47.18 12.93
N ASP A 131 -1.48 46.54 13.51
CA ASP A 131 -1.57 46.05 14.90
C ASP A 131 -0.88 47.00 15.88
N GLY A 132 -1.66 47.38 16.90
CA GLY A 132 -1.36 48.39 17.90
C GLY A 132 -0.09 48.13 18.71
N LYS A 133 0.72 49.18 18.85
CA LYS A 133 1.92 49.18 19.69
C LYS A 133 1.61 49.82 21.04
N GLY A 134 1.53 49.02 22.09
CA GLY A 134 1.86 49.43 23.46
C GLY A 134 3.19 48.78 23.85
N LYS A 135 4.31 49.51 23.70
CA LYS A 135 5.63 49.04 24.15
C LYS A 135 5.94 49.61 25.53
N LEU A 136 6.14 48.68 26.47
CA LEU A 136 6.88 48.82 27.72
C LEU A 136 8.28 49.40 27.47
N VAL A 137 8.70 50.34 28.30
CA VAL A 137 10.07 50.88 28.34
C VAL A 137 10.71 50.43 29.65
N HIS A 138 11.76 49.61 29.53
CA HIS A 138 12.65 49.23 30.62
C HIS A 138 13.80 50.25 30.67
N ARG A 139 14.03 50.89 31.81
CA ARG A 139 15.18 51.78 32.08
C ARG A 139 16.07 51.06 33.10
N GLN A 140 17.31 50.77 32.73
CA GLN A 140 18.39 50.43 33.66
C GLN A 140 19.47 51.51 33.57
N SER A 141 20.04 51.81 34.75
CA SER A 141 21.18 52.67 35.10
C SER A 141 21.12 54.13 34.66
#